data_AF-X1NQF9-F1
#
_entry.id   AF-X1NQF9-F1
#
_cell.length_a   1.000
_cell.length_b   1.000
_cell.length_c   1.000
_cell.angle_alpha   90.00
_cell.angle_beta   90.00
_cell.angle_gamma   90.00
#
_symmetry.space_group_name_H-M   'P 1'
#
loop_
_entity.id
_entity.type
_entity.pdbx_description
1 polymer ?
#
loop_
_entity_poly.entity_id
_entity_poly.type
_entity_poly.pdbx_seq_one_letter_code
_entity_poly.pdbx_strand_id
1 'polypeptide(L)'
;IGNGTGLPGVQAECGSPLASMDPALFLSSHNEVMWWDFSVPYLPSAYPWAQVEITKLQEEGLALQSVELLNEHLVKTWTRPVASARERMIFVLHETDEEHHPLWDRICACVQGWKEVDVEAFLQKSRTIPELNLKTTTVKNKPLPTYSRWWRITDPSLLGSRENESYSSLNSFIQSPYQWVLRYRAKLRPGKLVEMAAGNKLKGSLIHRLIEDFINGCSSWPDMGDKAIRQWVLGRLPHLIEEEGAVLLGSGRTAEREAFIETACRSVL
;
A
#
# COMPACT_ATOMS: atom_id res chain seq x y z
N ILE A 1 -4.75 -7.28 19.06
CA ILE A 1 -4.64 -8.51 18.26
C ILE A 1 -4.89 -8.10 16.82
N GLY A 2 -3.84 -7.67 16.14
CA GLY A 2 -3.87 -7.24 14.74
C GLY A 2 -3.09 -8.27 13.93
N ASN A 3 -3.70 -8.78 12.87
CA ASN A 3 -3.07 -9.75 11.98
C ASN A 3 -1.93 -9.07 11.21
N GLY A 4 -0.70 -9.52 11.44
CA GLY A 4 0.13 -10.24 10.46
C GLY A 4 -0.08 -9.98 8.97
N THR A 5 -0.08 -8.73 8.53
CA THR A 5 0.23 -8.37 7.14
C THR A 5 1.17 -7.20 7.20
N GLY A 6 2.42 -7.41 6.79
CA GLY A 6 3.35 -6.32 6.53
C GLY A 6 2.67 -5.36 5.57
N LEU A 7 2.28 -4.19 6.07
CA LEU A 7 1.75 -3.13 5.24
C LEU A 7 2.94 -2.54 4.48
N PRO A 8 3.04 -2.72 3.15
CA PRO A 8 3.98 -1.94 2.38
C PRO A 8 3.53 -0.48 2.50
N GLY A 9 4.36 0.37 3.11
CA GLY A 9 4.10 1.80 3.22
C GLY A 9 3.43 2.27 4.53
N VAL A 10 3.75 1.67 5.69
CA VAL A 10 3.49 2.34 6.98
C VAL A 10 4.39 3.58 7.07
N GLN A 11 3.96 4.68 6.46
CA GLN A 11 4.49 5.98 6.81
C GLN A 11 4.02 6.30 8.23
N ALA A 12 4.93 6.79 9.08
CA ALA A 12 4.58 7.29 10.40
C ALA A 12 3.46 8.33 10.24
N GLU A 13 2.30 8.09 10.88
CA GLU A 13 1.22 9.07 10.91
C GLU A 13 1.66 10.28 11.73
N CYS A 14 0.97 11.42 11.59
CA CYS A 14 1.29 12.62 12.35
C CYS A 14 1.18 12.34 13.87
N GLY A 15 2.32 12.36 14.57
CA GLY A 15 2.42 12.02 16.00
C GLY A 15 2.88 10.59 16.29
N SER A 16 3.11 9.76 15.27
CA SER A 16 3.75 8.45 15.43
C SER A 16 5.28 8.58 15.58
N PRO A 17 5.94 7.62 16.26
CA PRO A 17 7.40 7.51 16.23
C PRO A 17 7.94 7.39 14.81
N LEU A 18 9.17 7.85 14.57
CA LEU A 18 9.86 7.65 13.30
C LEU A 18 10.00 6.13 13.03
N ALA A 19 9.48 5.67 11.89
CA ALA A 19 9.55 4.27 11.48
C ALA A 19 10.21 4.15 10.10
N SER A 20 11.05 3.15 9.93
CA SER A 20 11.72 2.80 8.67
C SER A 20 11.68 1.30 8.46
N MET A 21 11.49 0.88 7.21
CA MET A 21 11.61 -0.53 6.80
C MET A 21 13.03 -0.90 6.37
N ASP A 22 13.88 0.10 6.11
CA ASP A 22 15.27 -0.11 5.68
C ASP A 22 16.24 0.31 6.80
N PRO A 23 17.07 -0.62 7.32
CA PRO A 23 18.15 -0.33 8.25
C PRO A 23 19.11 0.76 7.76
N ALA A 24 19.28 0.92 6.45
CA ALA A 24 20.19 1.90 5.86
C ALA A 24 19.78 3.36 6.15
N LEU A 25 18.49 3.62 6.41
CA LEU A 25 17.94 4.95 6.65
C LEU A 25 18.22 5.50 8.07
N PHE A 26 18.81 4.70 8.96
CA PHE A 26 19.27 5.15 10.28
C PHE A 26 20.55 6.00 10.14
N LEU A 27 20.38 7.25 9.73
CA LEU A 27 21.47 8.22 9.51
C LEU A 27 21.77 9.09 10.73
N SER A 28 20.82 9.22 11.65
CA SER A 28 20.94 10.02 12.87
C SER A 28 20.80 9.13 14.10
N SER A 29 21.30 9.62 15.24
CA SER A 29 21.26 8.88 16.49
C SER A 29 20.01 9.20 17.30
N HIS A 30 19.48 8.19 17.96
CA HIS A 30 18.23 8.21 18.71
C HIS A 30 18.45 7.62 20.11
N ASN A 31 17.73 8.11 21.12
CA ASN A 31 17.89 7.60 22.49
C ASN A 31 17.45 6.14 22.58
N GLU A 32 16.34 5.80 21.92
CA GLU A 32 15.79 4.45 21.88
C GLU A 32 15.50 4.04 20.44
N VAL A 33 15.90 2.82 20.10
CA VAL A 33 15.61 2.20 18.82
C VAL A 33 14.95 0.85 19.07
N MET A 34 13.79 0.63 18.46
CA MET A 34 13.10 -0.66 18.47
C MET A 34 13.13 -1.24 17.08
N TRP A 35 13.75 -2.42 16.94
CA TRP A 35 13.71 -3.21 15.73
C TRP A 35 12.57 -4.21 15.85
N TRP A 36 11.46 -3.87 15.21
CA TRP A 36 10.29 -4.74 15.09
C TRP A 36 10.51 -5.78 14.00
N ASP A 37 10.14 -7.04 14.24
CA ASP A 37 10.31 -8.15 13.29
C ASP A 37 11.79 -8.38 12.93
N PHE A 38 12.60 -8.70 13.96
CA PHE A 38 14.03 -8.97 13.80
C PHE A 38 14.28 -10.40 13.25
N SER A 39 13.77 -10.64 12.05
CA SER A 39 13.78 -11.92 11.34
C SER A 39 14.74 -11.90 10.15
N VAL A 40 14.75 -12.98 9.35
CA VAL A 40 15.65 -13.10 8.19
C VAL A 40 15.44 -11.94 7.21
N PRO A 41 16.49 -11.17 6.87
CA PRO A 41 16.35 -10.04 5.97
C PRO A 41 16.11 -10.53 4.54
N TYR A 42 15.43 -9.71 3.74
CA TYR A 42 15.34 -9.94 2.31
C TYR A 42 16.73 -9.79 1.67
N LEU A 43 17.24 -10.87 1.09
CA LEU A 43 18.51 -10.85 0.38
C LEU A 43 18.27 -10.42 -1.09
N PRO A 44 19.18 -9.63 -1.69
CA PRO A 44 19.11 -9.26 -3.09
C PRO A 44 19.09 -10.52 -3.96
N SER A 45 18.08 -10.63 -4.82
CA SER A 45 18.04 -11.68 -5.83
C SER A 45 18.96 -11.32 -7.00
N ALA A 46 19.39 -12.33 -7.74
CA ALA A 46 20.03 -12.11 -9.04
C ALA A 46 19.13 -11.27 -9.97
N TYR A 47 19.75 -10.55 -10.89
CA TYR A 47 19.03 -9.84 -11.94
C TYR A 47 18.18 -10.82 -12.77
N PRO A 48 16.98 -10.43 -13.23
CA PRO A 48 16.11 -11.29 -14.03
C PRO A 48 16.59 -11.47 -15.48
N TRP A 49 17.83 -11.09 -15.80
CA TRP A 49 18.43 -11.11 -17.13
C TRP A 49 19.36 -12.31 -17.28
N ALA A 50 19.42 -12.85 -18.49
CA ALA A 50 20.40 -13.88 -18.81
C ALA A 50 21.82 -13.33 -18.71
N GLN A 51 22.80 -14.18 -18.39
CA GLN A 51 24.20 -13.77 -18.28
C GLN A 51 24.71 -13.10 -19.56
N VAL A 52 24.23 -13.54 -20.74
CA VAL A 52 24.56 -12.96 -22.04
C VAL A 52 24.07 -11.50 -22.15
N GLU A 53 22.88 -11.22 -21.62
CA GLU A 53 22.31 -9.86 -21.60
C GLU A 53 23.09 -8.97 -20.63
N ILE A 54 23.44 -9.48 -19.44
CA ILE A 54 24.25 -8.77 -18.46
C ILE A 54 25.62 -8.39 -19.04
N THR A 55 26.29 -9.33 -19.71
CA THR A 55 27.59 -9.05 -20.35
C THR A 55 27.46 -7.99 -21.44
N LYS A 56 26.42 -8.08 -22.29
CA LYS A 56 26.18 -7.08 -23.33
C LYS A 56 25.90 -5.69 -22.74
N LEU A 57 25.15 -5.59 -21.65
CA LEU A 57 24.92 -4.33 -20.95
C LEU A 57 26.22 -3.75 -20.39
N GLN A 58 27.10 -4.59 -19.83
CA GLN A 58 28.42 -4.16 -19.34
C GLN A 58 29.33 -3.68 -20.48
N GLU A 59 29.29 -4.32 -21.65
CA GLU A 59 30.02 -3.90 -22.86
C GLU A 59 29.55 -2.52 -23.37
N GLU A 60 28.25 -2.22 -23.25
CA GLU A 60 27.65 -0.91 -23.56
C GLU A 60 27.91 0.14 -22.44
N GLY A 61 28.73 -0.18 -21.44
CA GLY A 61 29.15 0.74 -20.38
C GLY A 61 28.19 0.83 -19.19
N LEU A 62 27.15 -0.02 -19.12
CA LEU A 62 26.25 -0.07 -17.97
C LEU A 62 26.84 -0.91 -16.84
N ALA A 63 27.34 -0.24 -15.81
CA ALA A 63 27.88 -0.87 -14.61
C ALA A 63 26.75 -1.35 -13.68
N LEU A 64 26.41 -2.64 -13.76
CA LEU A 64 25.50 -3.30 -12.82
C LEU A 64 26.25 -3.71 -11.55
N GLN A 65 25.65 -3.47 -10.39
CA GLN A 65 26.21 -3.91 -9.11
C GLN A 65 26.09 -5.43 -9.01
N SER A 66 27.18 -6.13 -8.69
CA SER A 66 27.10 -7.57 -8.50
C SER A 66 26.27 -7.91 -7.25
N VAL A 67 25.67 -9.10 -7.24
CA VAL A 67 24.87 -9.57 -6.10
C VAL A 67 25.74 -9.67 -4.83
N GLU A 68 27.02 -10.02 -4.99
CA GLU A 68 28.01 -10.07 -3.91
C GLU A 68 28.22 -8.68 -3.31
N LEU A 69 28.42 -7.65 -4.15
CA LEU A 69 28.60 -6.28 -3.69
C LEU A 69 27.34 -5.76 -2.98
N LEU A 70 26.16 -6.07 -3.51
CA LEU A 70 24.88 -5.73 -2.88
C LEU A 70 24.74 -6.39 -1.50
N ASN A 71 25.10 -7.67 -1.38
CA ASN A 71 25.10 -8.40 -0.11
C ASN A 71 26.09 -7.78 0.89
N GLU A 72 27.31 -7.45 0.47
CA GLU A 72 28.29 -6.79 1.34
C GLU A 72 27.80 -5.44 1.86
N HIS A 73 27.16 -4.64 0.99
CA HIS A 73 26.54 -3.38 1.41
C HIS A 73 25.41 -3.61 2.40
N LEU A 74 24.54 -4.59 2.14
CA LEU A 74 23.42 -4.93 2.99
C LEU A 74 23.87 -5.37 4.40
N VAL A 75 24.90 -6.22 4.50
CA VAL A 75 25.47 -6.65 5.79
C VAL A 75 26.01 -5.46 6.58
N LYS A 76 26.62 -4.47 5.90
CA LYS A 76 27.13 -3.24 6.53
C LYS A 76 25.98 -2.33 6.99
N THR A 77 24.83 -2.34 6.34
CA THR A 77 23.70 -1.51 6.75
C THR A 77 22.95 -2.07 7.95
N TRP A 78 22.97 -3.39 8.18
CA TRP A 78 22.31 -4.02 9.34
C TRP A 78 22.81 -3.53 10.70
N THR A 79 24.06 -3.06 10.78
CA THR A 79 24.61 -2.55 12.04
C THR A 79 24.21 -1.11 12.34
N ARG A 80 23.66 -0.37 11.36
CA ARG A 80 23.31 1.04 11.52
C ARG A 80 22.23 1.30 12.58
N PRO A 81 21.11 0.54 12.63
CA PRO A 81 20.13 0.72 13.70
C PRO A 81 20.76 0.55 15.09
N VAL A 82 21.60 -0.47 15.26
CA VAL A 82 22.31 -0.74 16.52
C VAL A 82 23.27 0.40 16.87
N ALA A 83 24.04 0.90 15.91
CA ALA A 83 24.97 2.02 16.10
C ALA A 83 24.26 3.37 16.33
N SER A 84 23.01 3.49 15.89
CA SER A 84 22.21 4.71 16.06
C SER A 84 21.58 4.84 17.45
N ALA A 85 21.45 3.73 18.19
CA ALA A 85 20.87 3.70 19.53
C ALA A 85 21.87 4.23 20.57
N ARG A 86 21.49 5.27 21.33
CA ARG A 86 22.36 5.88 22.37
C ARG A 86 22.16 5.29 23.75
N GLU A 87 20.91 5.05 24.14
CA GLU A 87 20.58 4.60 25.50
C GLU A 87 20.04 3.17 25.50
N ARG A 88 19.14 2.84 24.56
CA ARG A 88 18.45 1.54 24.52
C ARG A 88 18.24 1.02 23.11
N MET A 89 18.52 -0.27 22.92
CA MET A 89 18.20 -1.04 21.73
C MET A 89 17.27 -2.19 22.12
N ILE A 90 16.12 -2.30 21.45
CA ILE A 90 15.10 -3.32 21.69
C ILE A 90 14.94 -4.15 20.42
N PHE A 91 15.11 -5.47 20.53
CA PHE A 91 14.84 -6.41 19.46
C PHE A 91 13.54 -7.16 19.75
N VAL A 92 12.63 -7.22 18.77
CA VAL A 92 11.39 -7.99 18.87
C VAL A 92 11.52 -9.21 17.97
N LEU A 93 11.59 -10.38 18.60
CA LEU A 93 11.63 -11.68 17.95
C LEU A 93 10.24 -12.32 18.03
N HIS A 94 9.82 -13.00 16.97
CA HIS A 94 8.60 -13.79 16.97
C HIS A 94 8.95 -15.27 17.14
N GLU A 95 8.30 -15.96 18.07
CA GLU A 95 8.53 -17.41 18.29
C GLU A 95 8.17 -18.26 17.06
N THR A 96 7.37 -17.72 16.15
CA THR A 96 6.98 -18.37 14.89
C THR A 96 8.10 -18.39 13.85
N ASP A 97 9.15 -17.59 14.03
CA ASP A 97 10.22 -17.48 13.04
C ASP A 97 11.20 -18.64 13.22
N GLU A 98 11.23 -19.54 12.23
CA GLU A 98 12.14 -20.69 12.23
C GLU A 98 13.61 -20.28 12.14
N GLU A 99 13.88 -19.14 11.50
CA GLU A 99 15.22 -18.60 11.27
C GLU A 99 15.33 -17.18 11.82
N HIS A 100 16.49 -16.83 12.39
CA HIS A 100 16.74 -15.54 13.00
C HIS A 100 17.64 -14.69 12.12
N HIS A 101 17.58 -13.37 12.30
CA HIS A 101 18.45 -12.45 11.56
C HIS A 101 19.95 -12.78 11.82
N PRO A 102 20.85 -12.82 10.82
CA PRO A 102 22.27 -13.19 11.01
C PRO A 102 23.05 -12.29 12.00
N LEU A 103 22.58 -11.06 12.17
CA LEU A 103 23.11 -10.14 13.19
C LEU A 103 22.82 -10.63 14.62
N TRP A 104 21.80 -11.45 14.84
CA TRP A 104 21.47 -12.04 16.14
C TRP A 104 22.63 -12.85 16.70
N ASP A 105 23.18 -13.77 15.92
CA ASP A 105 24.30 -14.62 16.35
C ASP A 105 25.53 -13.78 16.72
N ARG A 106 25.77 -12.70 15.96
CA ARG A 106 26.86 -11.75 16.23
C ARG A 106 26.63 -10.99 17.53
N ILE A 107 25.40 -10.56 17.80
CA ILE A 107 25.04 -9.89 19.06
C ILE A 107 25.21 -10.88 20.22
N CYS A 108 24.72 -12.10 20.08
CA CYS A 108 24.85 -13.16 21.08
C CYS A 108 26.32 -13.48 21.40
N ALA A 109 27.20 -13.41 20.40
CA ALA A 109 28.63 -13.64 20.58
C ALA A 109 29.36 -12.45 21.24
N CYS A 110 28.91 -11.22 21.00
CA CYS A 110 29.64 -10.00 21.42
C CYS A 110 29.08 -9.34 22.68
N VAL A 111 27.83 -9.60 23.05
CA VAL A 111 27.12 -8.92 24.14
C VAL A 111 26.80 -9.92 25.24
N GLN A 112 26.81 -9.47 26.50
CA GLN A 112 26.37 -10.27 27.64
C GLN A 112 25.45 -9.44 28.53
N GLY A 113 24.58 -10.11 29.29
CA GLY A 113 23.71 -9.45 30.27
C GLY A 113 22.51 -8.70 29.69
N TRP A 114 22.09 -9.03 28.46
CA TRP A 114 20.82 -8.51 27.94
C TRP A 114 19.65 -9.03 28.76
N LYS A 115 18.53 -8.30 28.67
CA LYS A 115 17.28 -8.67 29.33
C LYS A 115 16.34 -9.26 28.30
N GLU A 116 16.02 -10.54 28.48
CA GLU A 116 15.01 -11.22 27.68
C GLU A 116 13.65 -11.06 28.36
N VAL A 117 12.66 -10.62 27.59
CA VAL A 117 11.31 -10.41 28.08
C VAL A 117 10.35 -11.22 27.21
N ASP A 118 9.83 -12.29 27.79
CA ASP A 118 8.71 -13.02 27.20
C ASP A 118 7.42 -12.24 27.44
N VAL A 119 6.85 -11.73 26.34
CA VAL A 119 5.63 -10.93 26.33
C VAL A 119 4.42 -11.75 26.80
N GLU A 120 4.34 -13.03 26.45
CA GLU A 120 3.22 -13.89 26.83
C GLU A 120 3.27 -14.22 28.34
N ALA A 121 4.42 -14.68 28.83
CA ALA A 121 4.60 -14.90 30.27
C ALA A 121 4.36 -13.61 31.08
N PHE A 122 4.75 -12.46 30.54
CA PHE A 122 4.47 -11.16 31.12
C PHE A 122 2.95 -10.91 31.22
N LEU A 123 2.21 -10.99 30.11
CA LEU A 123 0.77 -10.76 30.08
C LEU A 123 -0.01 -11.67 31.03
N GLN A 124 0.50 -12.88 31.30
CA GLN A 124 -0.10 -13.84 32.23
C GLN A 124 0.24 -13.57 33.70
N LYS A 125 1.49 -13.18 34.03
CA LYS A 125 2.00 -13.17 35.43
C LYS A 125 2.18 -11.79 36.04
N SER A 126 2.43 -10.75 35.25
CA SER A 126 2.79 -9.41 35.75
C SER A 126 2.01 -8.30 35.02
N ARG A 127 1.80 -7.17 35.70
CA ARG A 127 1.16 -5.98 35.10
C ARG A 127 2.13 -4.85 34.79
N THR A 128 3.42 -5.07 35.00
CA THR A 128 4.49 -4.10 34.75
C THR A 128 5.70 -4.79 34.14
N ILE A 129 6.24 -4.21 33.06
CA ILE A 129 7.57 -4.57 32.51
C ILE A 129 8.56 -3.52 33.04
N PRO A 130 9.32 -3.81 34.11
CA PRO A 130 10.27 -2.86 34.67
C PRO A 130 11.30 -2.37 33.64
N GLU A 131 11.74 -3.27 32.76
CA GLU A 131 12.77 -3.01 31.75
C GLU A 131 12.31 -1.98 30.70
N LEU A 132 11.02 -2.01 30.36
CA LEU A 132 10.40 -1.11 29.38
C LEU A 132 9.63 0.05 30.03
N ASN A 133 9.56 0.10 31.37
CA ASN A 133 8.70 1.03 32.13
C ASN A 133 7.23 1.01 31.67
N LEU A 134 6.75 -0.13 31.16
CA LEU A 134 5.39 -0.27 30.64
C LEU A 134 4.46 -0.76 31.74
N LYS A 135 3.30 -0.12 31.86
CA LYS A 135 2.20 -0.54 32.75
C LYS A 135 1.08 -1.09 31.88
N THR A 136 0.66 -2.32 32.14
CA THR A 136 -0.52 -2.87 31.48
C THR A 136 -1.77 -2.59 32.30
N THR A 137 -2.82 -2.20 31.60
CA THR A 137 -4.16 -2.09 32.15
C THR A 137 -4.99 -3.24 31.64
N THR A 138 -5.68 -3.96 32.53
CA THR A 138 -6.62 -5.00 32.12
C THR A 138 -7.76 -4.36 31.34
N VAL A 139 -7.81 -4.63 30.04
CA VAL A 139 -8.96 -4.27 29.22
C VAL A 139 -10.01 -5.36 29.38
N LYS A 140 -11.25 -4.97 29.68
CA LYS A 140 -12.36 -5.93 29.73
C LYS A 140 -12.47 -6.59 28.36
N ASN A 141 -12.27 -7.91 28.31
CA ASN A 141 -12.43 -8.67 27.08
C ASN A 141 -13.85 -8.42 26.54
N LYS A 142 -13.91 -7.77 25.38
CA LYS A 142 -15.12 -7.69 24.58
C LYS A 142 -15.02 -8.84 23.58
N PRO A 143 -15.79 -9.93 23.76
CA PRO A 143 -15.76 -11.02 22.80
C PRO A 143 -16.10 -10.47 21.42
N LEU A 144 -15.49 -11.05 20.39
CA LEU A 144 -15.91 -10.76 19.03
C LEU A 144 -17.41 -11.02 18.92
N PRO A 145 -18.16 -10.13 18.24
CA PRO A 145 -19.56 -10.40 17.98
C PRO A 145 -19.69 -11.77 17.33
N THR A 146 -20.61 -12.60 17.84
CA THR A 146 -20.91 -13.87 17.20
C THR A 146 -21.41 -13.63 15.78
N TYR A 147 -21.14 -14.58 14.88
CA TYR A 147 -21.64 -14.49 13.52
C TYR A 147 -23.17 -14.35 13.54
N SER A 148 -23.65 -13.22 13.03
CA SER A 148 -25.07 -12.95 12.90
C SER A 148 -25.43 -12.82 11.43
N ARG A 149 -26.37 -13.67 10.99
CA ARG A 149 -26.93 -13.58 9.63
C ARG A 149 -27.71 -12.29 9.40
N TRP A 150 -28.32 -11.74 10.45
CA TRP A 150 -29.19 -10.57 10.36
C TRP A 150 -28.86 -9.57 11.46
N TRP A 151 -28.50 -8.36 11.07
CA TRP A 151 -28.27 -7.28 12.02
C TRP A 151 -29.57 -6.53 12.25
N ARG A 152 -30.02 -6.51 13.50
CA ARG A 152 -31.16 -5.70 13.92
C ARG A 152 -30.66 -4.38 14.46
N ILE A 153 -30.95 -3.31 13.74
CA ILE A 153 -30.64 -1.95 14.18
C ILE A 153 -31.79 -1.51 15.10
N THR A 154 -31.48 -1.31 16.38
CA THR A 154 -32.47 -0.99 17.42
C THR A 154 -32.87 0.47 17.44
N ASP A 155 -31.98 1.35 16.98
CA ASP A 155 -32.22 2.79 16.87
C ASP A 155 -32.59 3.16 15.43
N PRO A 156 -33.86 3.49 15.14
CA PRO A 156 -34.30 3.87 13.81
C PRO A 156 -33.65 5.15 13.28
N SER A 157 -33.16 6.02 14.17
CA SER A 157 -32.52 7.29 13.76
C SER A 157 -31.24 7.05 12.94
N LEU A 158 -30.57 5.92 13.16
CA LEU A 158 -29.40 5.48 12.40
C LEU A 158 -29.71 5.14 10.94
N LEU A 159 -30.99 4.91 10.62
CA LEU A 159 -31.51 4.60 9.28
C LEU A 159 -32.41 5.71 8.73
N GLY A 160 -32.17 6.97 9.11
CA GLY A 160 -33.00 8.10 8.67
C GLY A 160 -33.14 8.21 7.15
N SER A 161 -33.93 9.18 6.66
CA SER A 161 -33.99 9.46 5.21
C SER A 161 -32.74 10.22 4.74
N ARG A 162 -32.42 10.19 3.46
CA ARG A 162 -31.44 11.11 2.85
C ARG A 162 -32.22 12.22 2.16
N GLU A 163 -31.66 13.42 2.16
CA GLU A 163 -32.27 14.55 1.44
C GLU A 163 -32.30 14.32 -0.07
N ASN A 164 -31.25 13.70 -0.62
CA ASN A 164 -31.11 13.39 -2.03
C ASN A 164 -30.64 11.95 -2.22
N GLU A 165 -31.27 11.26 -3.18
CA GLU A 165 -30.90 9.92 -3.59
C GLU A 165 -30.44 9.92 -5.06
N SER A 166 -29.31 9.26 -5.32
CA SER A 166 -28.87 8.99 -6.70
C SER A 166 -29.39 7.63 -7.17
N TYR A 167 -29.45 7.41 -8.48
CA TYR A 167 -29.82 6.11 -9.06
C TYR A 167 -28.99 4.97 -8.45
N SER A 168 -27.67 5.13 -8.38
CA SER A 168 -26.79 4.12 -7.79
C SER A 168 -27.08 3.88 -6.31
N SER A 169 -27.49 4.91 -5.57
CA SER A 169 -27.91 4.77 -4.17
C SER A 169 -29.19 3.93 -4.07
N LEU A 170 -30.24 4.26 -4.82
CA LEU A 170 -31.49 3.50 -4.81
C LEU A 170 -31.30 2.07 -5.30
N ASN A 171 -30.52 1.87 -6.36
CA ASN A 171 -30.21 0.55 -6.88
C ASN A 171 -29.49 -0.31 -5.84
N SER A 172 -28.49 0.25 -5.15
CA SER A 172 -27.83 -0.43 -4.02
C SER A 172 -28.79 -0.70 -2.86
N PHE A 173 -29.71 0.22 -2.55
CA PHE A 173 -30.70 0.03 -1.50
C PHE A 173 -31.62 -1.16 -1.78
N ILE A 174 -32.10 -1.28 -3.02
CA ILE A 174 -33.03 -2.35 -3.43
C ILE A 174 -32.30 -3.69 -3.57
N GLN A 175 -31.16 -3.73 -4.26
CA GLN A 175 -30.46 -4.97 -4.58
C GLN A 175 -29.60 -5.49 -3.43
N SER A 176 -29.08 -4.61 -2.58
CA SER A 176 -28.16 -4.96 -1.49
C SER A 176 -28.26 -3.98 -0.31
N PRO A 177 -29.37 -4.03 0.46
CA PRO A 177 -29.63 -3.08 1.55
C PRO A 177 -28.49 -2.96 2.57
N TYR A 178 -27.82 -4.06 2.89
CA TYR A 178 -26.70 -4.06 3.84
C TYR A 178 -25.49 -3.24 3.33
N GLN A 179 -25.14 -3.36 2.04
CA GLN A 179 -24.08 -2.56 1.44
C GLN A 179 -24.45 -1.09 1.44
N TRP A 180 -25.71 -0.78 1.18
CA TRP A 180 -26.22 0.58 1.23
C TRP A 180 -26.06 1.19 2.62
N VAL A 181 -26.46 0.47 3.67
CA VAL A 181 -26.32 0.94 5.07
C VAL A 181 -24.84 1.18 5.40
N LEU A 182 -23.96 0.22 5.12
CA LEU A 182 -22.52 0.37 5.41
C LEU A 182 -21.89 1.55 4.67
N ARG A 183 -22.21 1.71 3.39
CA ARG A 183 -21.62 2.73 2.53
C ARG A 183 -22.16 4.14 2.81
N TYR A 184 -23.47 4.28 2.98
CA TYR A 184 -24.12 5.59 3.03
C TYR A 184 -24.49 6.03 4.43
N ARG A 185 -24.84 5.11 5.35
CA ARG A 185 -25.15 5.44 6.75
C ARG A 185 -23.91 5.37 7.64
N ALA A 186 -23.18 4.25 7.60
CA ALA A 186 -21.93 4.12 8.36
C ALA A 186 -20.74 4.84 7.70
N LYS A 187 -20.91 5.35 6.47
CA LYS A 187 -19.88 6.06 5.69
C LYS A 187 -18.57 5.28 5.55
N LEU A 188 -18.65 3.94 5.57
CA LEU A 188 -17.50 3.08 5.35
C LEU A 188 -17.14 3.14 3.88
N ARG A 189 -15.91 3.58 3.60
CA ARG A 189 -15.34 3.68 2.26
C ARG A 189 -14.05 2.84 2.23
N PRO A 190 -13.75 2.17 1.10
CA PRO A 190 -12.44 1.60 0.89
C PRO A 190 -11.35 2.66 1.13
N GLY A 191 -10.21 2.26 1.69
CA GLY A 191 -9.08 3.15 1.90
C GLY A 191 -8.60 3.76 0.58
N LYS A 192 -8.36 5.08 0.56
CA LYS A 192 -7.94 5.81 -0.64
C LYS A 192 -6.53 5.47 -1.13
N LEU A 193 -5.72 4.81 -0.30
CA LEU A 193 -4.27 4.67 -0.56
C LEU A 193 -3.92 3.67 -1.67
N VAL A 194 -4.88 2.89 -2.20
CA VAL A 194 -4.57 1.82 -3.17
C VAL A 194 -5.47 1.81 -4.42
N GLU A 195 -6.61 2.49 -4.42
CA GLU A 195 -7.45 2.57 -5.63
C GLU A 195 -6.97 3.70 -6.55
N MET A 196 -5.89 3.45 -7.30
CA MET A 196 -5.78 4.10 -8.62
C MET A 196 -7.00 3.66 -9.42
N ALA A 197 -7.78 4.60 -9.94
CA ALA A 197 -8.95 4.27 -10.75
C ALA A 197 -8.49 3.37 -11.90
N ALA A 198 -8.93 2.11 -11.89
CA ALA A 198 -8.48 1.10 -12.83
C ALA A 198 -9.67 0.41 -13.51
N GLY A 199 -9.40 -0.20 -14.66
CA GLY A 199 -10.40 -0.97 -15.41
C GLY A 199 -11.50 -0.09 -16.01
N ASN A 200 -12.72 -0.64 -16.07
CA ASN A 200 -13.81 -0.06 -16.85
C ASN A 200 -14.30 1.30 -16.34
N LYS A 201 -14.20 1.56 -15.03
CA LYS A 201 -14.59 2.87 -14.48
C LYS A 201 -13.67 3.98 -14.98
N LEU A 202 -12.35 3.74 -15.01
CA LEU A 202 -11.38 4.69 -15.54
C LEU A 202 -11.66 4.96 -17.03
N LYS A 203 -11.80 3.90 -17.83
CA LYS A 203 -12.11 4.02 -19.26
C LYS A 203 -13.40 4.81 -19.51
N GLY A 204 -14.45 4.53 -18.73
CA GLY A 204 -15.71 5.26 -18.80
C GLY A 204 -15.55 6.75 -18.47
N SER A 205 -14.86 7.08 -17.37
CA SER A 205 -14.59 8.47 -16.99
C SER A 205 -13.77 9.22 -18.06
N LEU A 206 -12.74 8.59 -18.62
CA LEU A 206 -11.92 9.17 -19.69
C LEU A 206 -12.76 9.46 -20.95
N ILE A 207 -13.67 8.56 -21.35
CA ILE A 207 -14.57 8.80 -22.48
C ILE A 207 -15.53 9.95 -22.17
N HIS A 208 -16.12 9.99 -20.98
CA HIS A 208 -16.98 11.11 -20.58
C HIS A 208 -16.23 12.45 -20.63
N ARG A 209 -14.98 12.46 -20.17
CA ARG A 209 -14.13 13.65 -20.19
C ARG A 209 -13.73 14.06 -21.61
N LEU A 210 -13.42 13.09 -22.47
CA LEU A 210 -13.16 13.33 -23.89
C LEU A 210 -14.36 13.96 -24.60
N ILE A 211 -15.57 13.45 -24.36
CA ILE A 211 -16.81 13.98 -24.95
C ILE A 211 -17.10 15.38 -24.39
N GLU A 212 -16.91 15.60 -23.09
CA GLU A 212 -17.05 16.92 -22.47
C GLU A 212 -16.10 17.94 -23.11
N ASP A 213 -14.83 17.59 -23.28
CA ASP A 213 -13.82 18.41 -23.95
C ASP A 213 -14.22 18.69 -25.42
N PHE A 214 -14.80 17.69 -26.11
CA PHE A 214 -15.25 17.84 -27.50
C PHE A 214 -16.39 18.85 -27.62
N ILE A 215 -17.43 18.69 -26.80
CA ILE A 215 -18.61 19.57 -26.83
C ILE A 215 -18.23 21.00 -26.43
N ASN A 216 -17.38 21.17 -25.43
CA ASN A 216 -16.97 22.49 -24.96
C ASN A 216 -15.97 23.16 -25.92
N GLY A 217 -15.12 22.39 -26.60
CA GLY A 217 -14.06 22.89 -27.49
C GLY A 217 -14.49 23.12 -28.93
N CYS A 218 -15.50 22.40 -29.43
CA CYS A 218 -15.97 22.47 -30.81
C CYS A 218 -17.43 22.94 -30.88
N SER A 219 -17.67 24.25 -30.98
CA SER A 219 -19.02 24.82 -31.09
C SER A 219 -19.77 24.47 -32.39
N SER A 220 -19.04 24.06 -33.44
CA SER A 220 -19.58 23.67 -34.75
C SER A 220 -19.60 22.16 -34.98
N TRP A 221 -19.59 21.37 -33.90
CA TRP A 221 -19.61 19.90 -33.99
C TRP A 221 -20.76 19.30 -34.83
N PRO A 222 -21.97 19.92 -34.94
CA PRO A 222 -23.05 19.34 -35.75
C PRO A 222 -22.74 19.29 -37.26
N ASP A 223 -21.86 20.17 -37.74
CA ASP A 223 -21.48 20.29 -39.16
C ASP A 223 -20.14 19.60 -39.46
N MET A 224 -19.49 19.02 -38.44
CA MET A 224 -18.22 18.31 -38.62
C MET A 224 -18.46 16.92 -39.20
N GLY A 225 -17.79 16.60 -40.31
CA GLY A 225 -17.77 15.24 -40.83
C GLY A 225 -16.92 14.30 -39.97
N ASP A 226 -17.24 13.01 -40.00
CA ASP A 226 -16.61 11.92 -39.24
C ASP A 226 -15.07 11.97 -39.22
N LYS A 227 -14.45 12.33 -40.35
CA LYS A 227 -12.98 12.44 -40.44
C LYS A 227 -12.42 13.54 -39.54
N ALA A 228 -13.10 14.68 -39.45
CA ALA A 228 -12.68 15.81 -38.63
C ALA A 228 -12.84 15.48 -37.13
N ILE A 229 -13.93 14.80 -36.77
CA ILE A 229 -14.19 14.32 -35.40
C ILE A 229 -13.10 13.32 -34.99
N ARG A 230 -12.81 12.33 -35.85
CA ARG A 230 -11.76 11.33 -35.58
C ARG A 230 -10.38 11.97 -35.40
N GLN A 231 -10.05 12.96 -36.22
CA GLN A 231 -8.77 13.67 -36.13
C GLN A 231 -8.65 14.45 -34.81
N TRP A 232 -9.75 15.09 -34.36
CA TRP A 232 -9.79 15.76 -33.08
C TRP A 232 -9.59 14.79 -31.91
N VAL A 233 -10.30 13.65 -31.93
CA VAL A 233 -10.19 12.62 -30.88
C VAL A 233 -8.76 12.08 -30.80
N LEU A 234 -8.15 11.75 -31.94
CA LEU A 234 -6.76 11.26 -31.98
C LEU A 234 -5.74 12.31 -31.50
N GLY A 235 -6.07 13.61 -31.59
CA GLY A 235 -5.25 14.69 -31.05
C GLY A 235 -5.40 14.87 -29.54
N ARG A 236 -6.62 14.81 -29.00
CA ARG A 236 -6.88 15.06 -27.56
C ARG A 236 -6.65 13.84 -26.67
N LEU A 237 -6.98 12.64 -27.16
CA LEU A 237 -6.97 11.41 -26.35
C LEU A 237 -5.60 11.05 -25.74
N PRO A 238 -4.44 11.21 -26.44
CA PRO A 238 -3.14 10.95 -25.85
C PRO A 238 -2.86 11.82 -24.61
N HIS A 239 -3.16 13.12 -24.69
CA HIS A 239 -2.99 14.06 -23.57
C HIS A 239 -3.88 13.68 -22.38
N LEU A 240 -5.12 13.27 -22.64
CA LEU A 240 -6.04 12.85 -21.58
C LEU A 240 -5.57 11.57 -20.86
N ILE A 241 -4.94 10.65 -21.59
CA ILE A 241 -4.34 9.44 -21.00
C ILE A 241 -3.12 9.78 -20.13
N GLU A 242 -2.32 10.77 -20.53
CA GLU A 242 -1.20 11.25 -19.70
C GLU A 242 -1.68 11.98 -18.43
N GLU A 243 -2.70 12.82 -18.55
CA GLU A 243 -3.23 13.64 -17.44
C GLU A 243 -4.01 12.80 -16.40
N GLU A 244 -4.92 11.94 -16.86
CA GLU A 244 -5.91 11.27 -16.00
C GLU A 244 -5.83 9.73 -16.08
N GLY A 245 -5.14 9.19 -17.08
CA GLY A 245 -5.09 7.77 -17.42
C GLY A 245 -3.75 7.09 -17.15
N ALA A 246 -2.87 7.64 -16.30
CA ALA A 246 -1.49 7.18 -16.10
C ALA A 246 -1.36 5.67 -15.83
N VAL A 247 -2.39 5.04 -15.25
CA VAL A 247 -2.48 3.58 -15.07
C VAL A 247 -2.33 2.81 -16.39
N LEU A 248 -2.85 3.33 -17.51
CA LEU A 248 -2.75 2.73 -18.85
C LEU A 248 -1.35 2.86 -19.47
N LEU A 249 -0.48 3.70 -18.89
CA LEU A 249 0.92 3.85 -19.31
C LEU A 249 1.87 2.90 -18.58
N GLY A 250 1.36 2.12 -17.62
CA GLY A 250 2.14 1.11 -16.91
C GLY A 250 2.68 0.00 -17.83
N SER A 251 3.81 -0.60 -17.44
CA SER A 251 4.41 -1.72 -18.17
C SER A 251 3.42 -2.89 -18.31
N GLY A 252 3.36 -3.48 -19.51
CA GLY A 252 2.46 -4.59 -19.83
C GLY A 252 1.02 -4.21 -20.20
N ARG A 253 0.67 -2.91 -20.26
CA ARG A 253 -0.70 -2.45 -20.58
C ARG A 253 -0.89 -1.86 -21.99
N THR A 254 0.11 -2.01 -22.87
CA THR A 254 0.07 -1.49 -24.24
C THR A 254 -1.16 -1.97 -25.02
N ALA A 255 -1.47 -3.28 -24.97
CA ALA A 255 -2.63 -3.84 -25.65
C ALA A 255 -3.97 -3.30 -25.09
N GLU A 256 -4.05 -3.09 -23.77
CA GLU A 256 -5.23 -2.51 -23.12
C GLU A 256 -5.45 -1.05 -23.56
N ARG A 257 -4.35 -0.28 -23.67
CA ARG A 257 -4.36 1.11 -24.13
C ARG A 257 -4.79 1.21 -25.60
N GLU A 258 -4.25 0.37 -26.47
CA GLU A 258 -4.62 0.35 -27.90
C GLU A 258 -6.09 -0.01 -28.10
N ALA A 259 -6.57 -1.04 -27.42
CA ALA A 259 -7.99 -1.42 -27.47
C ALA A 259 -8.91 -0.30 -26.94
N PHE A 260 -8.47 0.45 -25.93
CA PHE A 260 -9.21 1.61 -25.42
C PHE A 260 -9.27 2.74 -26.45
N ILE A 261 -8.15 3.07 -27.11
CA ILE A 261 -8.10 4.11 -28.15
C ILE A 261 -9.03 3.77 -29.32
N GLU A 262 -9.02 2.51 -29.75
CA GLU A 262 -9.91 2.04 -30.81
C GLU A 262 -11.38 2.16 -30.40
N THR A 263 -11.71 1.75 -29.17
CA THR A 263 -13.07 1.84 -28.62
C THR A 263 -13.53 3.30 -28.52
N ALA A 264 -12.68 4.20 -28.04
CA ALA A 264 -12.98 5.63 -27.93
C ALA A 264 -13.24 6.27 -29.30
N CYS A 265 -12.47 5.89 -30.33
CA CYS A 265 -12.71 6.35 -31.70
C CYS A 265 -14.05 5.84 -32.25
N ARG A 266 -14.44 4.60 -31.92
CA ARG A 266 -15.72 4.02 -32.36
C ARG A 266 -16.93 4.57 -31.60
N SER A 267 -16.76 5.05 -30.37
CA SER A 267 -17.89 5.54 -29.55
C SER A 267 -18.28 6.99 -29.85
N VAL A 268 -17.39 7.75 -30.49
CA VAL A 268 -17.60 9.17 -30.80
C VAL A 268 -18.06 9.39 -32.26
N LEU A 269 -17.83 8.40 -33.13
CA LEU A 269 -18.32 8.34 -34.52
C LEU A 269 -19.66 7.61 -34.58
#